data_AF-A0A4U7DA02-F1
#
_entry.id   AF-A0A4U7DA02-F1
#
_cell.length_a   1.000
_cell.length_b   1.000
_cell.length_c   1.000
_cell.angle_alpha   90.00
_cell.angle_beta   90.00
_cell.angle_gamma   90.00
#
_symmetry.space_group_name_H-M   'P 1'
#
loop_
_entity.id
_entity.type
_entity.pdbx_description
1 polymer ?
#
loop_
_entity_poly.entity_id
_entity_poly.type
_entity_poly.pdbx_seq_one_letter_code
_entity_poly.pdbx_strand_id
1 'polypeptide(L)' 'MEQFVDRGVERDQLRDCYESETADFVVIYGRRRLGKSDLVRQSIADREDAVYYQAVEST' A
#
# COMPACT_ATOMS: atom_id res chain seq x y z
N MET A 1 11.99 -4.98 16.14
CA MET A 1 10.88 -4.48 15.30
C MET A 1 11.51 -3.70 14.18
N GLU A 2 11.30 -4.10 12.92
CA GLU A 2 11.73 -3.31 11.77
C GLU A 2 10.75 -2.14 11.63
N GLN A 3 11.23 -0.92 11.85
CA GLN A 3 10.42 0.27 11.65
C GLN A 3 10.26 0.49 10.14
N PHE A 4 9.03 0.72 9.67
CA PHE A 4 8.82 1.19 8.31
C PHE A 4 9.29 2.66 8.26
N VAL A 5 10.44 2.88 7.63
CA VAL A 5 11.08 4.20 7.53
C VAL A 5 10.81 4.79 6.15
N ASP A 6 10.59 6.10 6.10
CA ASP A 6 10.31 6.86 4.87
C ASP A 6 8.92 6.53 4.25
N ARG A 7 8.61 7.07 3.07
CA ARG A 7 7.36 6.86 2.30
C ARG A 7 6.09 7.50 2.88
N GLY A 8 6.26 8.54 3.73
CA GLY A 8 5.12 9.27 4.31
C GLY A 8 4.20 9.86 3.24
N VAL A 9 4.79 10.44 2.18
CA VAL A 9 4.04 11.06 1.07
C VAL A 9 3.17 10.04 0.35
N GLU A 10 3.74 8.90 -0.04
CA GLU A 10 2.99 7.86 -0.74
C GLU A 10 1.92 7.23 0.16
N ARG A 11 2.17 7.14 1.47
CA ARG A 11 1.19 6.63 2.43
C ARG A 11 0.03 7.60 2.61
N ASP A 12 0.30 8.90 2.68
CA ASP A 12 -0.75 9.93 2.76
C ASP A 12 -1.59 9.93 1.48
N GLN A 13 -0.98 9.82 0.30
CA GLN A 13 -1.70 9.69 -0.98
C GLN A 13 -2.62 8.46 -0.99
N LEU A 14 -2.15 7.31 -0.51
CA LEU A 14 -2.98 6.11 -0.41
C LEU A 14 -4.14 6.31 0.57
N ARG A 15 -3.91 6.96 1.71
CA ARG A 15 -4.97 7.28 2.67
C ARG A 15 -6.02 8.19 2.05
N ASP A 16 -5.62 9.22 1.33
CA ASP A 16 -6.54 10.14 0.68
C ASP A 16 -7.42 9.41 -0.35
N CYS A 17 -6.87 8.44 -1.08
CA CYS A 17 -7.65 7.57 -1.97
C CYS A 17 -8.63 6.65 -1.23
N TYR A 18 -8.28 6.15 -0.03
CA TYR A 18 -9.18 5.31 0.76
C TYR A 18 -10.38 6.07 1.31
N GLU A 19 -10.24 7.38 1.55
CA GLU A 19 -11.30 8.26 2.04
C GLU A 19 -12.10 8.92 0.90
N SER A 20 -11.80 8.58 -0.37
CA SER A 20 -12.49 9.12 -1.54
C SER A 20 -13.97 8.70 -1.57
N GLU A 21 -14.86 9.64 -1.90
CA GLU A 21 -16.28 9.35 -2.11
C GLU A 21 -16.54 8.51 -3.38
N THR A 22 -15.49 8.31 -4.19
CA THR A 22 -15.54 7.54 -5.44
C THR A 22 -14.52 6.41 -5.44
N ALA A 23 -14.73 5.41 -6.30
CA ALA A 23 -13.79 4.31 -6.43
C ALA A 23 -12.51 4.75 -7.17
N ASP A 24 -11.36 4.65 -6.48
CA ASP A 24 -10.05 4.97 -7.02
C ASP A 24 -9.28 3.72 -7.47
N PHE A 25 -8.54 3.83 -8.57
CA PHE A 25 -7.62 2.80 -9.05
C PHE A 25 -6.18 3.32 -9.01
N VAL A 26 -5.38 2.78 -8.08
CA VAL A 26 -4.01 3.23 -7.82
C VAL A 26 -3.00 2.21 -8.35
N VAL A 27 -2.01 2.68 -9.11
CA VAL A 27 -0.89 1.86 -9.61
C VAL A 27 0.40 2.29 -8.93
N ILE A 28 1.00 1.38 -8.16
CA ILE A 28 2.31 1.59 -7.53
C ILE A 28 3.38 0.87 -8.36
N TYR A 29 4.32 1.62 -8.91
CA TYR A 29 5.41 1.09 -9.73
C TYR A 29 6.78 1.61 -9.26
N GLY A 30 7.84 0.88 -9.62
CA GLY A 30 9.20 1.24 -9.23
C GLY A 30 10.15 0.05 -9.23
N ARG A 31 11.43 0.30 -8.97
CA ARG A 31 12.50 -0.72 -9.02
C ARG A 31 12.23 -1.92 -8.11
N ARG A 32 12.86 -3.06 -8.46
CA ARG A 32 12.80 -4.29 -7.65
C ARG A 32 13.33 -4.01 -6.24
N ARG A 33 12.71 -4.64 -5.23
CA ARG A 33 13.09 -4.59 -3.80
C ARG A 33 12.99 -3.22 -3.10
N LEU A 34 12.20 -2.27 -3.63
CA LEU A 34 11.91 -1.00 -2.95
C LEU A 34 10.76 -1.05 -1.92
N GLY A 35 10.30 -2.24 -1.52
CA GLY A 35 9.25 -2.36 -0.50
C GLY A 35 7.85 -1.93 -0.94
N LYS A 36 7.51 -1.99 -2.23
CA LYS A 36 6.18 -1.61 -2.73
C LYS A 36 5.03 -2.40 -2.10
N SER A 37 5.20 -3.72 -1.98
CA SER A 37 4.21 -4.58 -1.33
C SER A 37 4.09 -4.27 0.15
N ASP A 38 5.21 -3.96 0.81
CA ASP A 38 5.23 -3.57 2.22
C ASP A 38 4.55 -2.22 2.43
N LEU A 39 4.74 -1.23 1.55
CA LEU A 39 4.01 0.04 1.57
C LEU A 39 2.49 -0.17 1.59
N VAL A 40 1.97 -1.04 0.72
CA VAL A 40 0.52 -1.35 0.68
C VAL A 40 0.06 -2.04 1.95
N ARG A 41 0.83 -3.00 2.49
CA ARG A 41 0.45 -3.68 3.73
C ARG A 41 0.46 -2.73 4.93
N GLN A 42 1.44 -1.83 4.99
CA GLN A 42 1.54 -0.85 6.06
C GLN A 42 0.49 0.26 5.95
N SER A 43 0.08 0.66 4.74
CA SER A 43 -0.94 1.71 4.55
C SER A 43 -2.34 1.29 5.01
N ILE A 44 -2.60 -0.02 5.12
CA ILE A 44 -3.88 -0.58 5.56
C ILE A 44 -3.80 -1.30 6.91
N ALA A 45 -2.64 -1.34 7.57
CA ALA A 45 -2.42 -2.14 8.77
C ALA A 45 -3.35 -1.77 9.94
N ASP A 46 -3.71 -0.49 10.04
CA ASP A 46 -4.60 0.04 11.08
C ASP A 46 -6.06 0.18 10.60
N ARG A 47 -6.42 -0.46 9.48
CA ARG A 47 -7.76 -0.41 8.87
C ARG A 47 -8.49 -1.73 9.03
N GLU A 48 -9.72 -1.66 9.54
CA GLU A 48 -10.61 -2.83 9.70
C GLU A 48 -11.47 -3.09 8.45
N ASP A 49 -11.55 -2.12 7.54
CA ASP A 49 -12.38 -2.11 6.33
C ASP A 49 -11.62 -2.52 5.06
N ALA A 50 -10.37 -2.98 5.18
CA ALA A 50 -9.51 -3.30 4.05
C ALA A 50 -9.40 -4.81 3.80
N VAL A 51 -9.40 -5.21 2.52
CA VAL A 51 -9.09 -6.57 2.09
C VAL A 51 -7.79 -6.57 1.30
N TYR A 52 -6.80 -7.35 1.75
CA TYR A 52 -5.51 -7.52 1.06
C TYR A 52 -5.42 -8.88 0.37
N TYR A 53 -5.18 -8.86 -0.94
CA TYR A 53 -4.89 -10.04 -1.73
C TYR A 53 -3.61 -9.83 -2.54
N GLN A 54 -2.71 -10.81 -2.49
CA GLN A 54 -1.49 -10.80 -3.29
C GLN A 54 -1.46 -12.04 -4.18
N ALA A 55 -1.55 -11.82 -5.50
CA ALA A 55 -1.24 -12.86 -6.47
C ALA A 55 0.27 -13.05 -6.54
N VAL A 56 0.73 -14.27 -6.32
CA VAL A 56 2.13 -14.68 -6.50
C VAL A 56 2.18 -15.71 -7.62
N GLU A 57 2.94 -15.40 -8.67
CA GLU A 57 3.30 -16.39 -9.66
C GLU A 57 4.33 -17.33 -9.02
N SER A 58 3.94 -18.59 -8.82
CA SER A 58 4.86 -19.66 -8.43
C SER A 58 5.30 -20.36 -9.71
N THR A 59 6.60 -20.31 -10.01
CA THR A 59 7.23 -21.10 -11.07
C THR A 59 7.61 -22.48 -10.54
#